data_AF-A0A945VTF6-F1
#
_entry.id   AF-A0A945VTF6-F1
#
_cell.length_a   1.000
_cell.length_b   1.000
_cell.length_c   1.000
_cell.angle_alpha   90.00
_cell.angle_beta   90.00
_cell.angle_gamma   90.00
#
_symmetry.space_group_name_H-M   'P 1'
#
loop_
_entity.id
_entity.type
_entity.pdbx_description
1 polymer ?
#
loop_
_entity_poly.entity_id
_entity_poly.type
_entity_poly.pdbx_seq_one_letter_code
_entity_poly.pdbx_strand_id
1 'polypeptide(L)'
;MISFLILFFPSHEATTYFYLGLYQTLNFALYAYAFYLVHHNRIVSGSIFSVLAAFVCYSSVGFAIALFLFFVMDRKYKKAAVMIVPCLFYIIHYIYFTKINLITASQIPPDLNIYDILKQFVLQVVTFIDSMIGPSMWYKVYYSFSNLSFVSVLLAISLMVVFYKKYGKAENKEIRSKYDFKLIVAFSIIILVGFGNYSITGRYPQLCFGLGNRTTFYGSILLSYLIIQCPVSHKIKTGVFAVLLFSVFGISDHFKSWNIQQQEVISNIQNNRLLNEYQDNKIVYVSGNQYSKYGPISHIQFLSESWATSSVFKLALKGKISAEPINKRNVYENGYLVDRKYNSKYEVADYIIIYDSENNKLFRLDAENINSYIDSLLPENRHWIQLLPEDNYLRKIVLFLMPRLEYVL
;
A
#
# COMPACT_ATOMS: atom_id res chain seq x y z
N MET A 1 14.47 7.50 -17.02
CA MET A 1 13.42 8.41 -16.54
C MET A 1 12.12 7.68 -16.25
N ILE A 2 11.55 6.92 -17.18
CA ILE A 2 10.37 6.08 -16.89
C ILE A 2 10.62 5.22 -15.65
N SER A 3 11.76 4.55 -15.55
CA SER A 3 12.15 3.78 -14.36
C SER A 3 12.23 4.61 -13.07
N PHE A 4 12.61 5.89 -13.14
CA PHE A 4 12.63 6.77 -11.97
C PHE A 4 11.19 7.07 -11.53
N LEU A 5 10.31 7.45 -12.46
CA LEU A 5 8.91 7.72 -12.14
C LEU A 5 8.17 6.48 -11.64
N ILE A 6 8.49 5.29 -12.12
CA ILE A 6 7.92 4.03 -11.62
C ILE A 6 8.25 3.81 -10.14
N LEU A 7 9.50 4.11 -9.74
CA LEU A 7 9.98 3.90 -8.37
C LEU A 7 9.54 4.98 -7.40
N PHE A 8 9.26 6.17 -7.92
CA PHE A 8 8.97 7.38 -7.18
C PHE A 8 7.64 7.99 -7.66
N PHE A 9 6.63 7.16 -7.90
CA PHE A 9 5.30 7.67 -8.21
C PHE A 9 4.57 7.99 -6.90
N PRO A 10 3.96 9.18 -6.73
CA PRO A 10 3.36 9.55 -5.46
C PRO A 10 2.18 8.68 -5.00
N SER A 11 1.58 7.87 -5.89
CA SER A 11 0.48 6.97 -5.54
C SER A 11 0.89 5.88 -4.56
N HIS A 12 2.16 5.46 -4.55
CA HIS A 12 2.71 4.50 -3.59
C HIS A 12 3.60 5.20 -2.55
N GLU A 13 4.02 4.46 -1.53
CA GLU A 13 4.87 4.99 -0.46
C GLU A 13 6.31 5.26 -0.90
N ALA A 14 7.04 5.99 -0.06
CA ALA A 14 8.48 6.17 -0.18
C ALA A 14 9.17 4.79 -0.19
N THR A 15 9.97 4.54 -1.23
CA THR A 15 10.55 3.22 -1.54
C THR A 15 11.36 2.64 -0.37
N THR A 16 12.00 3.48 0.45
CA THR A 16 12.78 3.07 1.63
C THR A 16 11.93 2.51 2.77
N TYR A 17 10.67 2.92 2.87
CA TYR A 17 9.73 2.47 3.92
C TYR A 17 8.68 1.50 3.37
N PHE A 18 8.69 1.27 2.05
CA PHE A 18 7.76 0.40 1.36
C PHE A 18 8.38 -0.99 1.11
N TYR A 19 8.60 -1.77 2.18
CA TYR A 19 9.21 -3.10 2.09
C TYR A 19 8.53 -4.03 1.08
N LEU A 20 7.20 -4.04 1.03
CA LEU A 20 6.47 -4.82 0.03
C LEU A 20 6.71 -4.34 -1.41
N GLY A 21 6.95 -3.05 -1.59
CA GLY A 21 7.32 -2.45 -2.88
C GLY A 21 8.71 -2.83 -3.35
N LEU A 22 9.63 -3.13 -2.43
CA LEU A 22 10.97 -3.60 -2.80
C LEU A 22 10.89 -4.93 -3.57
N TYR A 23 10.06 -5.87 -3.10
CA TYR A 23 9.87 -7.14 -3.82
C TYR A 23 9.18 -6.95 -5.18
N GLN A 24 8.18 -6.06 -5.26
CA GLN A 24 7.51 -5.73 -6.53
C GLN A 24 8.47 -5.04 -7.53
N THR A 25 9.31 -4.15 -7.03
CA THR A 25 10.36 -3.47 -7.80
C THR A 25 11.39 -4.46 -8.32
N LEU A 26 11.86 -5.37 -7.46
CA LEU A 26 12.79 -6.42 -7.84
C LEU A 26 12.17 -7.34 -8.89
N ASN A 27 10.92 -7.75 -8.71
CA ASN A 27 10.18 -8.56 -9.67
C ASN A 27 10.08 -7.88 -11.05
N PHE A 28 9.71 -6.60 -11.10
CA PHE A 28 9.70 -5.82 -12.33
C PHE A 28 11.10 -5.75 -12.97
N ALA A 29 12.14 -5.48 -12.19
CA ALA A 29 13.52 -5.39 -12.67
C ALA A 29 14.00 -6.71 -13.29
N LEU A 30 13.72 -7.84 -12.64
CA LEU A 30 14.08 -9.17 -13.14
C LEU A 30 13.34 -9.48 -14.46
N TYR A 31 12.04 -9.21 -14.56
CA TYR A 31 11.30 -9.39 -15.81
C TYR A 31 11.75 -8.44 -16.92
N ALA A 32 12.03 -7.18 -16.60
CA ALA A 32 12.57 -6.22 -17.57
C ALA A 32 13.95 -6.65 -18.09
N TYR A 33 14.80 -7.20 -17.22
CA TYR A 33 16.11 -7.73 -17.61
C TYR A 33 16.01 -9.04 -18.39
N ALA A 34 15.12 -9.95 -17.99
CA ALA A 34 14.81 -11.15 -18.75
C ALA A 34 14.33 -10.79 -20.17
N PHE A 35 13.43 -9.81 -20.28
CA PHE A 35 12.98 -9.26 -21.55
C PHE A 35 14.14 -8.73 -22.39
N TYR A 36 15.01 -7.91 -21.81
CA TYR A 36 16.20 -7.41 -22.50
C TYR A 36 17.07 -8.55 -23.06
N LEU A 37 17.38 -9.57 -22.25
CA LEU A 37 18.19 -10.70 -22.66
C LEU A 37 17.55 -11.51 -23.80
N VAL A 38 16.26 -11.85 -23.66
CA VAL A 38 15.51 -12.61 -24.65
C VAL A 38 15.33 -11.82 -25.95
N HIS A 39 15.13 -10.50 -25.85
CA HIS A 39 15.08 -9.61 -27.01
C HIS A 39 16.39 -9.71 -27.82
N HIS A 40 17.54 -9.72 -27.14
CA HIS A 40 18.88 -9.89 -27.73
C HIS A 40 19.31 -11.35 -27.96
N ASN A 41 18.35 -12.27 -28.07
CA ASN A 41 18.58 -13.70 -28.35
C ASN A 41 19.41 -14.47 -27.30
N ARG A 42 19.64 -13.90 -26.10
CA ARG A 42 20.26 -14.60 -24.96
C ARG A 42 19.21 -15.41 -24.22
N ILE A 43 18.66 -16.42 -24.88
CA ILE A 43 17.49 -17.19 -24.42
C ILE A 43 17.74 -17.87 -23.07
N VAL A 44 18.87 -18.57 -22.91
CA VAL A 44 19.17 -19.33 -21.68
C VAL A 44 19.24 -18.41 -20.46
N SER A 45 20.03 -17.33 -20.56
CA SER A 45 20.11 -16.33 -19.48
C SER A 45 18.75 -15.69 -19.23
N GLY A 46 18.00 -15.36 -20.29
CA GLY A 46 16.64 -14.85 -20.18
C GLY A 46 15.71 -15.79 -19.41
N SER A 47 15.77 -17.10 -19.66
CA SER A 47 15.01 -18.11 -18.95
C SER A 47 15.37 -18.16 -17.46
N ILE A 48 16.66 -18.10 -17.12
CA ILE A 48 17.10 -18.07 -15.70
C ILE A 48 16.47 -16.87 -14.98
N PHE A 49 16.58 -15.68 -15.56
CA PHE A 49 16.01 -14.48 -14.96
C PHE A 49 14.48 -14.50 -14.93
N SER A 50 13.81 -15.12 -15.90
CA SER A 50 12.35 -15.29 -15.89
C SER A 50 11.89 -16.28 -14.82
N VAL A 51 12.66 -17.33 -14.53
CA VAL A 51 12.39 -18.25 -13.40
C VAL A 51 12.54 -17.52 -12.08
N LEU A 52 13.66 -16.79 -11.89
CA LEU A 52 13.85 -15.98 -10.69
C LEU A 52 12.71 -14.97 -10.52
N ALA A 53 12.36 -14.25 -11.59
CA ALA A 53 11.27 -13.29 -11.56
C ALA A 53 9.95 -13.95 -11.12
N ALA A 54 9.58 -15.08 -11.73
CA ALA A 54 8.33 -15.78 -11.46
C ALA A 54 8.13 -16.09 -9.96
N PHE A 55 9.20 -16.50 -9.27
CA PHE A 55 9.13 -16.97 -7.88
C PHE A 55 9.37 -15.88 -6.82
N VAL A 56 9.66 -14.61 -7.21
CA VAL A 56 9.87 -13.53 -6.23
C VAL A 56 8.56 -13.12 -5.53
N CYS A 57 7.47 -12.94 -6.28
CA CYS A 57 6.19 -12.55 -5.69
C CYS A 57 5.00 -12.81 -6.63
N TYR A 58 3.78 -12.79 -6.08
CA TYR A 58 2.55 -13.05 -6.83
C TYR A 58 2.27 -12.05 -7.97
N SER A 59 2.90 -10.87 -7.97
CA SER A 59 2.79 -9.90 -9.07
C SER A 59 3.35 -10.41 -10.39
N SER A 60 4.18 -11.45 -10.35
CA SER A 60 4.81 -12.07 -11.52
C SER A 60 3.83 -12.44 -12.63
N VAL A 61 2.61 -12.84 -12.27
CA VAL A 61 1.59 -13.29 -13.23
C VAL A 61 1.26 -12.20 -14.25
N GLY A 62 1.08 -10.95 -13.77
CA GLY A 62 0.78 -9.81 -14.65
C GLY A 62 1.92 -9.52 -15.61
N PHE A 63 3.16 -9.51 -15.11
CA PHE A 63 4.34 -9.26 -15.94
C PHE A 63 4.60 -10.37 -16.96
N ALA A 64 4.49 -11.63 -16.54
CA ALA A 64 4.70 -12.78 -17.43
C ALA A 64 3.71 -12.79 -18.59
N ILE A 65 2.41 -12.59 -18.32
CA ILE A 65 1.35 -12.55 -19.34
C ILE A 65 1.56 -11.36 -20.27
N ALA A 66 1.89 -10.18 -19.75
CA ALA A 66 2.14 -9.00 -20.55
C ALA A 66 3.33 -9.18 -21.52
N LEU A 67 4.46 -9.71 -21.02
CA LEU A 67 5.64 -9.96 -21.84
C LEU A 67 5.46 -11.12 -22.84
N PHE A 68 4.68 -12.14 -22.45
CA PHE A 68 4.23 -13.18 -23.37
C PHE A 68 3.46 -12.59 -24.55
N LEU A 69 2.42 -11.79 -24.26
CA LEU A 69 1.60 -11.15 -25.29
C LEU A 69 2.43 -10.20 -26.16
N PHE A 70 3.36 -9.45 -25.56
CA PHE A 70 4.29 -8.60 -26.31
C PHE A 70 5.07 -9.39 -27.38
N PHE A 71 5.65 -10.54 -27.04
CA PHE A 71 6.36 -11.37 -28.02
C PHE A 71 5.43 -12.10 -29.00
N VAL A 72 4.20 -12.44 -28.58
CA VAL A 72 3.18 -13.01 -29.48
C VAL A 72 2.75 -12.02 -30.55
N MET A 73 2.59 -10.73 -30.21
CA MET A 73 2.32 -9.67 -31.19
C MET A 73 3.44 -9.55 -32.25
N ASP A 74 4.66 -9.95 -31.89
CA ASP A 74 5.82 -10.05 -32.78
C ASP A 74 5.95 -11.40 -33.51
N ARG A 75 5.03 -12.35 -33.28
CA ARG A 75 5.10 -13.75 -33.73
C ARG A 75 6.37 -14.49 -33.26
N LYS A 76 6.99 -14.04 -32.16
CA LYS A 76 8.22 -14.62 -31.57
C LYS A 76 7.87 -15.64 -30.49
N TYR A 77 7.18 -16.73 -30.85
CA TYR A 77 6.60 -17.68 -29.89
C TYR A 77 7.62 -18.36 -28.96
N LYS A 78 8.83 -18.69 -29.46
CA LYS A 78 9.90 -19.24 -28.61
C LYS A 78 10.28 -18.28 -27.47
N LYS A 79 10.33 -16.98 -27.77
CA LYS A 79 10.63 -15.93 -26.78
C LYS A 79 9.46 -15.70 -25.83
N ALA A 80 8.23 -15.79 -26.34
CA ALA A 80 7.02 -15.71 -25.53
C ALA A 80 6.97 -16.85 -24.50
N ALA A 81 7.30 -18.07 -24.90
CA ALA A 81 7.33 -19.24 -24.02
C ALA A 81 8.29 -19.06 -22.84
N VAL A 82 9.46 -18.47 -23.07
CA VAL A 82 10.44 -18.16 -22.01
C VAL A 82 9.83 -17.31 -20.89
N MET A 83 8.94 -16.38 -21.23
CA MET A 83 8.33 -15.47 -20.25
C MET A 83 7.22 -16.13 -19.43
N ILE A 84 6.40 -16.99 -20.07
CA ILE A 84 5.18 -17.52 -19.42
C ILE A 84 5.39 -18.86 -18.73
N VAL A 85 6.24 -19.75 -19.27
CA VAL A 85 6.37 -21.13 -18.76
C VAL A 85 6.80 -21.17 -17.28
N PRO A 86 7.81 -20.41 -16.83
CA PRO A 86 8.17 -20.39 -15.41
C PRO A 86 7.03 -19.90 -14.50
N CYS A 87 6.21 -18.98 -14.99
CA CYS A 87 5.07 -18.45 -14.25
C CYS A 87 3.95 -19.50 -14.12
N LEU A 88 3.71 -20.31 -15.14
CA LEU A 88 2.75 -21.42 -15.05
C LEU A 88 3.16 -22.43 -13.98
N PHE A 89 4.46 -22.76 -13.89
CA PHE A 89 4.98 -23.60 -12.80
C PHE A 89 4.78 -22.96 -11.43
N TYR A 90 5.03 -21.66 -11.29
CA TYR A 90 4.77 -20.92 -10.06
C TYR A 90 3.28 -20.97 -9.67
N ILE A 91 2.35 -20.80 -10.62
CA ILE A 91 0.91 -20.86 -10.36
C ILE A 91 0.51 -22.25 -9.87
N ILE A 92 0.97 -23.32 -10.53
CA ILE A 92 0.71 -24.71 -10.11
C ILE A 92 1.25 -24.94 -8.69
N HIS A 93 2.50 -24.52 -8.43
CA HIS A 93 3.12 -24.58 -7.12
C HIS A 93 2.29 -23.84 -6.05
N TYR A 94 1.86 -22.61 -6.35
CA TYR A 94 1.07 -21.80 -5.42
C TYR A 94 -0.28 -22.45 -5.09
N ILE A 95 -1.01 -22.94 -6.10
CA ILE A 95 -2.29 -23.63 -5.89
C ILE A 95 -2.08 -24.91 -5.07
N TYR A 96 -1.05 -25.69 -5.36
CA TYR A 96 -0.73 -26.90 -4.61
C TYR A 96 -0.55 -26.62 -3.11
N PHE A 97 0.26 -25.63 -2.73
CA PHE A 97 0.51 -25.32 -1.31
C PHE A 97 -0.60 -24.51 -0.62
N THR A 98 -1.53 -23.91 -1.36
CA THR A 98 -2.63 -23.12 -0.76
C THR A 98 -3.96 -23.85 -0.71
N LYS A 99 -4.14 -24.90 -1.52
CA LYS A 99 -5.38 -25.68 -1.60
C LYS A 99 -5.23 -27.16 -1.30
N ILE A 100 -4.08 -27.77 -1.63
CA ILE A 100 -3.88 -29.22 -1.47
C ILE A 100 -3.08 -29.51 -0.20
N ASN A 101 -1.89 -28.90 -0.09
CA ASN A 101 -1.00 -29.08 1.05
C ASN A 101 -1.05 -27.85 1.96
N LEU A 102 -2.08 -27.80 2.83
CA LEU A 102 -2.46 -26.68 3.73
C LEU A 102 -1.43 -26.38 4.83
N ILE A 103 -0.14 -26.31 4.48
CA ILE A 103 0.95 -25.87 5.38
C ILE A 103 0.78 -24.37 5.72
N THR A 104 0.06 -23.62 4.88
CA THR A 104 -0.14 -22.18 5.05
C THR A 104 -1.62 -21.78 5.02
N ALA A 105 -1.96 -20.69 5.69
CA ALA A 105 -3.31 -20.13 5.65
C ALA A 105 -3.71 -19.79 4.21
N SER A 106 -4.83 -20.36 3.75
CA SER A 106 -5.30 -20.15 2.38
C SER A 106 -5.69 -18.69 2.16
N GLN A 107 -5.04 -18.04 1.18
CA GLN A 107 -5.39 -16.67 0.77
C GLN A 107 -6.51 -16.64 -0.27
N ILE A 108 -6.80 -17.79 -0.89
CA ILE A 108 -7.89 -17.96 -1.84
C ILE A 108 -9.11 -18.44 -1.06
N PRO A 109 -10.24 -17.73 -1.10
CA PRO A 109 -11.48 -18.16 -0.45
C PRO A 109 -11.85 -19.61 -0.80
N PRO A 110 -12.44 -20.38 0.12
CA PRO A 110 -12.91 -21.73 -0.19
C PRO A 110 -13.98 -21.71 -1.29
N ASP A 111 -14.88 -20.72 -1.22
CA ASP A 111 -15.95 -20.51 -2.18
C ASP A 111 -15.63 -19.31 -3.07
N LEU A 112 -15.42 -19.57 -4.37
CA LEU A 112 -15.24 -18.53 -5.37
C LEU A 112 -16.58 -18.29 -6.08
N ASN A 113 -17.22 -17.16 -5.76
CA ASN A 113 -18.41 -16.71 -6.44
C ASN A 113 -18.05 -15.73 -7.57
N ILE A 114 -18.44 -16.06 -8.80
CA ILE A 114 -18.17 -15.20 -9.97
C ILE A 114 -18.78 -13.80 -9.83
N TYR A 115 -19.96 -13.69 -9.19
CA TYR A 115 -20.61 -12.41 -8.95
C TYR A 115 -19.77 -11.53 -8.03
N ASP A 116 -19.23 -12.10 -6.95
CA ASP A 116 -18.36 -11.38 -6.02
C ASP A 116 -17.04 -10.99 -6.68
N ILE A 117 -16.45 -11.86 -7.50
CA ILE A 117 -15.23 -11.53 -8.27
C ILE A 117 -15.49 -10.36 -9.23
N LEU A 118 -16.60 -10.36 -9.98
CA LEU A 118 -16.95 -9.27 -10.88
C LEU A 118 -17.19 -7.96 -10.12
N LYS A 119 -17.91 -8.02 -9.00
CA LYS A 119 -18.15 -6.87 -8.12
C LYS A 119 -16.83 -6.30 -7.59
N GLN A 120 -15.91 -7.15 -7.15
CA GLN A 120 -14.58 -6.74 -6.70
C GLN A 120 -13.74 -6.18 -7.86
N PHE A 121 -13.86 -6.73 -9.07
CA PHE A 121 -13.13 -6.21 -10.23
C PHE A 121 -13.57 -4.79 -10.60
N VAL A 122 -14.87 -4.52 -10.61
CA VAL A 122 -15.40 -3.16 -10.80
C VAL A 122 -14.86 -2.22 -9.73
N LEU A 123 -14.84 -2.65 -8.47
CA LEU A 123 -14.25 -1.88 -7.38
C LEU A 123 -12.76 -1.60 -7.60
N GLN A 124 -11.97 -2.57 -8.08
CA GLN A 124 -10.56 -2.36 -8.41
C GLN A 124 -10.38 -1.27 -9.47
N VAL A 125 -11.24 -1.24 -10.49
CA VAL A 125 -11.20 -0.18 -11.53
C VAL A 125 -11.53 1.19 -10.94
N VAL A 126 -12.61 1.31 -10.16
CA VAL A 126 -13.03 2.58 -9.57
C VAL A 126 -11.97 3.12 -8.61
N THR A 127 -11.50 2.27 -7.71
CA THR A 127 -10.46 2.64 -6.73
C THR A 127 -9.11 2.90 -7.39
N PHE A 128 -8.80 2.24 -8.51
CA PHE A 128 -7.63 2.56 -9.32
C PHE A 128 -7.69 3.98 -9.86
N ILE A 129 -8.82 4.39 -10.45
CA ILE A 129 -8.98 5.75 -10.99
C ILE A 129 -8.80 6.78 -9.87
N ASP A 130 -9.44 6.58 -8.72
CA ASP A 130 -9.30 7.45 -7.55
C ASP A 130 -7.83 7.55 -7.06
N SER A 131 -7.15 6.40 -6.95
CA SER A 131 -5.78 6.32 -6.44
C SER A 131 -4.69 6.78 -7.42
N MET A 132 -5.00 6.86 -8.72
CA MET A 132 -4.03 7.21 -9.75
C MET A 132 -4.13 8.67 -10.20
N ILE A 133 -5.35 9.15 -10.37
CA ILE A 133 -5.63 10.47 -10.98
C ILE A 133 -6.81 11.20 -10.32
N GLY A 134 -7.50 10.56 -9.37
CA GLY A 134 -8.66 11.11 -8.69
C GLY A 134 -8.34 11.77 -7.35
N PRO A 135 -9.37 12.02 -6.53
CA PRO A 135 -9.23 12.75 -5.26
C PRO A 135 -8.14 12.20 -4.35
N SER A 136 -8.06 10.88 -4.13
CA SER A 136 -7.04 10.28 -3.25
C SER A 136 -5.62 10.65 -3.67
N MET A 137 -5.32 10.62 -4.98
CA MET A 137 -4.01 11.00 -5.50
C MET A 137 -3.72 12.48 -5.23
N TRP A 138 -4.68 13.35 -5.53
CA TRP A 138 -4.49 14.80 -5.34
C TRP A 138 -4.41 15.21 -3.87
N TYR A 139 -5.15 14.53 -2.99
CA TYR A 139 -5.01 14.69 -1.54
C TYR A 139 -3.60 14.32 -1.07
N LYS A 140 -3.05 13.21 -1.57
CA LYS A 140 -1.69 12.78 -1.23
C LYS A 140 -0.64 13.74 -1.78
N VAL A 141 -0.79 14.18 -3.03
CA VAL A 141 0.07 15.22 -3.62
C VAL A 141 -0.03 16.51 -2.80
N TYR A 142 -1.21 17.03 -2.49
CA TYR A 142 -1.38 18.28 -1.76
C TYR A 142 -0.72 18.26 -0.38
N TYR A 143 -1.04 17.28 0.46
CA TYR A 143 -0.48 17.18 1.81
C TYR A 143 0.99 16.75 1.85
N SER A 144 1.54 16.30 0.73
CA SER A 144 2.98 16.08 0.65
C SER A 144 3.78 17.37 0.67
N PHE A 145 3.27 18.45 0.08
CA PHE A 145 3.96 19.73 0.09
C PHE A 145 4.08 20.31 1.50
N SER A 146 3.09 20.09 2.37
CA SER A 146 3.15 20.57 3.76
C SER A 146 4.16 19.83 4.63
N ASN A 147 4.67 18.68 4.16
CA ASN A 147 5.64 17.85 4.88
C ASN A 147 7.08 18.02 4.39
N LEU A 148 7.32 18.90 3.41
CA LEU A 148 8.65 19.11 2.85
C LEU A 148 9.60 19.79 3.84
N SER A 149 10.73 19.14 4.13
CA SER A 149 11.84 19.80 4.80
C SER A 149 12.60 20.72 3.83
N PHE A 150 13.31 21.70 4.40
CA PHE A 150 14.17 22.59 3.63
C PHE A 150 15.22 21.84 2.78
N VAL A 151 15.83 20.79 3.34
CA VAL A 151 16.83 19.96 2.63
C VAL A 151 16.19 19.26 1.43
N SER A 152 15.00 18.68 1.61
CA SER A 152 14.25 18.04 0.53
C SER A 152 13.88 19.01 -0.58
N VAL A 153 13.53 20.26 -0.26
CA VAL A 153 13.27 21.31 -1.25
C VAL A 153 14.52 21.59 -2.09
N LEU A 154 15.69 21.77 -1.45
CA LEU A 154 16.94 22.01 -2.18
C LEU A 154 17.31 20.85 -3.10
N LEU A 155 17.15 19.60 -2.64
CA LEU A 155 17.40 18.41 -3.44
C LEU A 155 16.44 18.31 -4.62
N ALA A 156 15.14 18.59 -4.41
CA ALA A 156 14.13 18.60 -5.45
C ALA A 156 14.44 19.63 -6.54
N ILE A 157 14.81 20.85 -6.15
CA ILE A 157 15.21 21.91 -7.09
C ILE A 157 16.44 21.49 -7.89
N SER A 158 17.46 20.93 -7.24
CA SER A 158 18.68 20.45 -7.91
C SER A 158 18.37 19.40 -8.98
N LEU A 159 17.58 18.37 -8.61
CA LEU A 159 17.16 17.31 -9.54
C LEU A 159 16.27 17.84 -10.66
N MET A 160 15.39 18.80 -10.38
CA MET A 160 14.56 19.47 -11.38
C MET A 160 15.42 20.25 -12.39
N VAL A 161 16.45 20.97 -11.95
CA VAL A 161 17.38 21.69 -12.84
C VAL A 161 18.16 20.72 -13.72
N VAL A 162 18.65 19.61 -13.15
CA VAL A 162 19.30 18.54 -13.91
C VAL A 162 18.33 17.96 -14.95
N PHE A 163 17.08 17.73 -14.56
CA PHE A 163 16.05 17.22 -15.44
C PHE A 163 15.78 18.17 -16.62
N TYR A 164 15.50 19.44 -16.34
CA TYR A 164 15.24 20.46 -17.36
C TYR A 164 16.38 20.57 -18.37
N LYS A 165 17.64 20.63 -17.89
CA LYS A 165 18.82 20.75 -18.75
C LYS A 165 19.05 19.52 -19.63
N LYS A 166 18.87 18.30 -19.08
CA LYS A 166 19.09 17.06 -19.85
C LYS A 166 17.95 16.80 -20.83
N TYR A 167 16.70 16.99 -20.41
CA TYR A 167 15.54 16.69 -21.23
C TYR A 167 15.34 17.72 -22.35
N GLY A 168 15.54 19.02 -22.06
CA GLY A 168 15.48 20.07 -23.09
C GLY A 168 16.52 19.90 -24.20
N LYS A 169 17.72 19.37 -23.88
CA LYS A 169 18.75 19.04 -24.88
C LYS A 169 18.38 17.84 -25.76
N ALA A 170 17.68 16.85 -25.20
CA ALA A 170 17.24 15.66 -25.94
C ALA A 170 16.05 15.99 -26.87
N GLU A 171 15.12 16.83 -26.41
CA GLU A 171 13.95 17.25 -27.19
C GLU A 171 14.33 17.98 -28.48
N ASN A 172 15.39 18.80 -28.46
CA ASN A 172 15.88 19.52 -29.64
C ASN A 172 16.52 18.62 -30.72
N LYS A 173 16.79 17.34 -30.42
CA LYS A 173 17.41 16.40 -31.37
C LYS A 173 16.45 15.36 -31.92
N GLU A 174 15.44 14.95 -31.14
CA GLU A 174 14.54 13.86 -31.52
C GLU A 174 13.20 14.00 -30.79
N ILE A 175 12.20 14.70 -31.35
CA ILE A 175 10.80 14.41 -30.99
C ILE A 175 9.93 14.34 -32.24
N ARG A 176 9.83 13.13 -32.78
CA ARG A 176 8.50 12.55 -33.02
C ARG A 176 8.26 11.54 -31.91
N SER A 177 7.57 11.97 -30.85
CA SER A 177 6.96 11.04 -29.90
C SER A 177 6.05 10.11 -30.70
N LYS A 178 6.46 8.85 -30.82
CA LYS A 178 5.58 7.76 -31.26
C LYS A 178 5.41 6.86 -30.05
N TYR A 179 4.19 6.83 -29.54
CA TYR A 179 3.78 5.80 -28.62
C TYR A 179 4.09 4.43 -29.22
N ASP A 180 4.76 3.59 -28.45
CA ASP A 180 4.86 2.17 -28.76
C ASP A 180 3.57 1.51 -28.27
N PHE A 181 2.66 1.28 -29.21
CA PHE A 181 1.38 0.65 -28.95
C PHE A 181 1.53 -0.70 -28.25
N LYS A 182 2.59 -1.47 -28.53
CA LYS A 182 2.82 -2.78 -27.90
C LYS A 182 3.14 -2.63 -26.42
N LEU A 183 3.90 -1.60 -26.05
CA LEU A 183 4.18 -1.29 -24.64
C LEU A 183 2.92 -0.81 -23.92
N ILE A 184 2.08 0.01 -24.55
CA ILE A 184 0.79 0.42 -23.98
C ILE A 184 -0.08 -0.80 -23.70
N VAL A 185 -0.21 -1.70 -24.67
CA VAL A 185 -0.96 -2.96 -24.51
C VAL A 185 -0.38 -3.79 -23.37
N ALA A 186 0.94 -4.02 -23.36
CA ALA A 186 1.60 -4.80 -22.32
C ALA A 186 1.38 -4.20 -20.91
N PHE A 187 1.56 -2.89 -20.73
CA PHE A 187 1.36 -2.24 -19.43
C PHE A 187 -0.12 -2.23 -19.01
N SER A 188 -1.05 -2.12 -19.96
CA SER A 188 -2.48 -2.23 -19.68
C SER A 188 -2.85 -3.65 -19.20
N ILE A 189 -2.25 -4.68 -19.80
CA ILE A 189 -2.44 -6.07 -19.37
C ILE A 189 -1.93 -6.27 -17.93
N ILE A 190 -0.79 -5.70 -17.56
CA ILE A 190 -0.27 -5.78 -16.18
C ILE A 190 -1.31 -5.25 -15.19
N ILE A 191 -1.93 -4.11 -15.50
CA ILE A 191 -2.98 -3.51 -14.66
C ILE A 191 -4.21 -4.42 -14.58
N LEU A 192 -4.72 -4.91 -15.71
CA LEU A 192 -5.92 -5.75 -15.76
C LEU A 192 -5.73 -7.09 -15.02
N VAL A 193 -4.58 -7.74 -15.20
CA VAL A 193 -4.24 -8.96 -14.44
C VAL A 193 -4.08 -8.63 -12.96
N GLY A 194 -3.49 -7.48 -12.63
CA GLY A 194 -3.43 -6.96 -11.26
C GLY A 194 -4.81 -6.84 -10.62
N PHE A 195 -5.79 -6.26 -11.33
CA PHE A 195 -7.18 -6.18 -10.87
C PHE A 195 -7.77 -7.57 -10.67
N GLY A 196 -7.57 -8.50 -11.60
CA GLY A 196 -8.01 -9.89 -11.46
C GLY A 196 -7.47 -10.56 -10.19
N ASN A 197 -6.16 -10.47 -9.97
CA ASN A 197 -5.50 -11.06 -8.80
C ASN A 197 -6.08 -10.54 -7.48
N TYR A 198 -6.26 -9.22 -7.34
CA TYR A 198 -6.81 -8.66 -6.11
C TYR A 198 -8.32 -8.87 -5.96
N SER A 199 -9.04 -9.03 -7.07
CA SER A 199 -10.48 -9.37 -7.06
C SER A 199 -10.75 -10.77 -6.52
N ILE A 200 -9.88 -11.74 -6.82
CA ILE A 200 -9.98 -13.11 -6.27
C ILE A 200 -9.86 -13.10 -4.74
N THR A 201 -9.00 -12.24 -4.19
CA THR A 201 -8.80 -12.16 -2.74
C THR A 201 -9.82 -11.27 -2.03
N GLY A 202 -10.39 -10.28 -2.73
CA GLY A 202 -11.35 -9.30 -2.21
C GLY A 202 -10.84 -8.41 -1.06
N ARG A 203 -9.55 -8.48 -0.68
CA ARG A 203 -9.02 -7.85 0.55
C ARG A 203 -8.38 -6.48 0.35
N TYR A 204 -7.89 -6.16 -0.85
CA TYR A 204 -7.07 -4.99 -1.09
C TYR A 204 -7.59 -4.17 -2.29
N PRO A 205 -8.49 -3.20 -2.07
CA PRO A 205 -8.76 -2.18 -3.08
C PRO A 205 -7.54 -1.29 -3.31
N GLN A 206 -7.55 -0.56 -4.42
CA GLN A 206 -6.48 0.36 -4.79
C GLN A 206 -6.58 1.65 -3.98
N LEU A 207 -5.67 1.89 -3.05
CA LEU A 207 -5.73 3.06 -2.15
C LEU A 207 -4.41 3.83 -2.17
N CYS A 208 -4.44 5.16 -2.20
CA CYS A 208 -3.20 5.96 -2.09
C CYS A 208 -2.56 5.90 -0.68
N PHE A 209 -3.38 5.66 0.34
CA PHE A 209 -2.99 5.76 1.74
C PHE A 209 -2.90 4.38 2.41
N GLY A 210 -1.88 4.20 3.23
CA GLY A 210 -1.62 2.95 3.95
C GLY A 210 -1.35 1.73 3.07
N LEU A 211 -1.59 0.53 3.62
CA LEU A 211 -1.18 -0.76 3.04
C LEU A 211 -1.77 -1.09 1.66
N GLY A 212 -2.87 -0.44 1.26
CA GLY A 212 -3.51 -0.65 -0.05
C GLY A 212 -2.70 -0.08 -1.22
N ASN A 213 -1.76 0.82 -0.95
CA ASN A 213 -0.96 1.50 -1.98
C ASN A 213 -0.08 0.57 -2.81
N ARG A 214 0.20 -0.64 -2.35
CA ARG A 214 1.03 -1.63 -3.05
C ARG A 214 0.40 -2.14 -4.33
N THR A 215 -0.91 -2.00 -4.48
CA THR A 215 -1.61 -2.38 -5.69
C THR A 215 -1.45 -1.31 -6.78
N THR A 216 -1.10 -0.08 -6.38
CA THR A 216 -1.01 1.11 -7.24
C THR A 216 0.27 1.09 -8.09
N PHE A 217 1.27 0.28 -7.71
CA PHE A 217 2.50 0.07 -8.47
C PHE A 217 2.26 -0.35 -9.93
N TYR A 218 1.23 -1.15 -10.22
CA TYR A 218 0.93 -1.52 -11.61
C TYR A 218 0.49 -0.31 -12.44
N GLY A 219 -0.27 0.60 -11.84
CA GLY A 219 -0.71 1.84 -12.47
C GLY A 219 0.45 2.79 -12.75
N SER A 220 1.39 2.89 -11.81
CA SER A 220 2.55 3.78 -11.97
C SER A 220 3.39 3.42 -13.19
N ILE A 221 3.44 2.16 -13.61
CA ILE A 221 4.16 1.72 -14.82
C ILE A 221 3.57 2.36 -16.08
N LEU A 222 2.27 2.18 -16.32
CA LEU A 222 1.60 2.75 -17.48
C LEU A 222 1.64 4.27 -17.45
N LEU A 223 1.30 4.88 -16.31
CA LEU A 223 1.27 6.34 -16.20
C LEU A 223 2.64 6.97 -16.36
N SER A 224 3.69 6.38 -15.78
CA SER A 224 5.06 6.85 -15.99
C SER A 224 5.44 6.82 -17.47
N TYR A 225 5.07 5.75 -18.19
CA TYR A 225 5.30 5.67 -19.62
C TYR A 225 4.54 6.77 -20.38
N LEU A 226 3.25 6.92 -20.11
CA LEU A 226 2.39 7.90 -20.77
C LEU A 226 2.83 9.34 -20.50
N ILE A 227 3.18 9.70 -19.26
CA ILE A 227 3.65 11.04 -18.90
C ILE A 227 4.92 11.41 -19.69
N ILE A 228 5.86 10.48 -19.82
CA ILE A 228 7.11 10.74 -20.54
C ILE A 228 6.89 10.82 -22.06
N GLN A 229 6.05 9.95 -22.61
CA GLN A 229 5.77 9.89 -24.04
C GLN A 229 4.75 10.93 -24.51
N CYS A 230 4.03 11.58 -23.59
CA CYS A 230 3.07 12.61 -23.90
C CYS A 230 3.71 13.70 -24.80
N PRO A 231 3.10 14.07 -25.94
CA PRO A 231 3.67 15.02 -26.90
C PRO A 231 3.44 16.48 -26.45
N VAL A 232 3.89 16.81 -25.23
CA VAL A 232 3.87 18.16 -24.66
C VAL A 232 5.29 18.68 -24.52
N SER A 233 5.43 20.01 -24.45
CA SER A 233 6.75 20.66 -24.33
C SER A 233 7.53 20.19 -23.11
N HIS A 234 8.87 20.18 -23.19
CA HIS A 234 9.71 19.87 -22.03
C HIS A 234 9.39 20.73 -20.81
N LYS A 235 8.95 21.98 -20.99
CA LYS A 235 8.54 22.86 -19.88
C LYS A 235 7.37 22.27 -19.09
N ILE A 236 6.33 21.80 -19.78
CA ILE A 236 5.18 21.13 -19.15
C ILE A 236 5.63 19.84 -18.46
N LYS A 237 6.46 19.02 -19.14
CA LYS A 237 7.00 17.79 -18.54
C LYS A 237 7.83 18.06 -17.30
N THR A 238 8.64 19.13 -17.29
CA THR A 238 9.39 19.58 -16.12
C THR A 238 8.46 20.03 -15.00
N GLY A 239 7.39 20.76 -15.30
CA GLY A 239 6.37 21.11 -14.30
C GLY A 239 5.73 19.88 -13.66
N VAL A 240 5.28 18.92 -14.48
CA VAL A 240 4.71 17.65 -13.99
C VAL A 240 5.74 16.87 -13.17
N PHE A 241 6.96 16.73 -13.68
CA PHE A 241 8.05 16.06 -12.97
C PHE A 241 8.36 16.72 -11.62
N ALA A 242 8.35 18.06 -11.56
CA ALA A 242 8.55 18.81 -10.32
C ALA A 242 7.46 18.48 -9.31
N VAL A 243 6.18 18.54 -9.69
CA VAL A 243 5.06 18.20 -8.79
C VAL A 243 5.23 16.79 -8.22
N LEU A 244 5.50 15.79 -9.08
CA LEU A 244 5.72 14.41 -8.63
C LEU A 244 6.93 14.29 -7.70
N LEU A 245 8.05 14.95 -8.05
CA LEU A 245 9.29 14.89 -7.29
C LEU A 245 9.16 15.52 -5.90
N PHE A 246 8.61 16.73 -5.81
CA PHE A 246 8.31 17.37 -4.53
C PHE A 246 7.36 16.51 -3.71
N SER A 247 6.39 15.86 -4.35
CA SER A 247 5.46 15.00 -3.62
C SER A 247 6.15 13.80 -2.99
N VAL A 248 7.03 13.14 -3.72
CA VAL A 248 7.81 12.00 -3.22
C VAL A 248 8.69 12.41 -2.05
N PHE A 249 9.35 13.56 -2.14
CA PHE A 249 10.17 14.06 -1.04
C PHE A 249 9.34 14.40 0.19
N GLY A 250 8.18 15.03 0.02
CA GLY A 250 7.25 15.29 1.12
C GLY A 250 6.71 14.02 1.78
N ILE A 251 6.39 12.99 0.99
CA ILE A 251 6.05 11.66 1.51
C ILE A 251 7.22 11.09 2.32
N SER A 252 8.44 11.15 1.78
CA SER A 252 9.65 10.65 2.47
C SER A 252 9.91 11.34 3.80
N ASP A 253 9.76 12.66 3.87
CA ASP A 253 9.97 13.42 5.10
C ASP A 253 8.90 13.12 6.15
N HIS A 254 7.65 12.93 5.73
CA HIS A 254 6.58 12.45 6.64
C HIS A 254 6.91 11.10 7.26
N PHE A 255 7.43 10.16 6.46
CA PHE A 255 7.87 8.86 6.99
C PHE A 255 9.00 8.99 8.02
N LYS A 256 9.99 9.86 7.76
CA LYS A 256 11.09 10.10 8.69
C LYS A 256 10.59 10.69 10.01
N SER A 257 9.74 11.72 9.92
CA SER A 257 9.15 12.37 11.10
C SER A 257 8.33 11.39 11.92
N TRP A 258 7.47 10.61 11.25
CA TRP A 258 6.69 9.59 11.94
C TRP A 258 7.54 8.49 12.57
N ASN A 259 8.60 8.04 11.89
CA ASN A 259 9.52 7.06 12.47
C ASN A 259 10.18 7.58 13.75
N ILE A 260 10.56 8.87 13.80
CA ILE A 260 11.09 9.49 15.03
C ILE A 260 10.06 9.41 16.16
N GLN A 261 8.81 9.80 15.88
CA GLN A 261 7.72 9.71 16.87
C GLN A 261 7.46 8.27 17.34
N GLN A 262 7.48 7.28 16.43
CA GLN A 262 7.35 5.88 16.80
C GLN A 262 8.47 5.43 17.76
N GLN A 263 9.72 5.81 17.49
CA GLN A 263 10.84 5.48 18.39
C GLN A 263 10.71 6.14 19.75
N GLU A 264 10.23 7.39 19.81
CA GLU A 264 9.95 8.08 21.06
C GLU A 264 8.86 7.38 21.88
N VAL A 265 7.75 6.99 21.26
CA VAL A 265 6.68 6.23 21.92
C VAL A 265 7.18 4.87 22.42
N ILE A 266 8.01 4.17 21.64
CA ILE A 266 8.64 2.90 22.08
C ILE A 266 9.52 3.13 23.32
N SER A 267 10.33 4.19 23.31
CA SER A 267 11.15 4.59 24.46
C SER A 267 10.29 4.92 25.68
N ASN A 268 9.18 5.63 25.49
CA ASN A 268 8.22 5.96 26.54
C ASN A 268 7.62 4.70 27.16
N ILE A 269 7.18 3.73 26.35
CA ILE A 269 6.66 2.44 26.83
C ILE A 269 7.75 1.71 27.63
N GLN A 270 8.97 1.60 27.10
CA GLN A 270 10.08 0.90 27.73
C GLN A 270 10.45 1.50 29.09
N ASN A 271 10.40 2.83 29.22
CA ASN A 271 10.82 3.56 30.42
C ASN A 271 9.65 3.92 31.35
N ASN A 272 8.41 3.57 31.00
CA ASN A 272 7.26 3.86 31.85
C ASN A 272 7.29 3.00 33.12
N ARG A 273 7.38 3.65 34.29
CA ARG A 273 7.46 2.95 35.57
C ARG A 273 6.24 2.08 35.84
N LEU A 274 5.03 2.60 35.60
CA LEU A 274 3.79 1.89 35.88
C LEU A 274 3.62 0.65 35.00
N LEU A 275 4.03 0.72 33.74
CA LEU A 275 4.08 -0.47 32.87
C LEU A 275 5.11 -1.47 33.37
N ASN A 276 6.32 -1.04 33.75
CA ASN A 276 7.35 -1.97 34.23
C ASN A 276 7.00 -2.66 35.56
N GLU A 277 6.24 -1.98 36.41
CA GLU A 277 5.74 -2.48 37.70
C GLU A 277 4.39 -3.20 37.59
N TYR A 278 3.78 -3.25 36.39
CA TYR A 278 2.48 -3.87 36.18
C TYR A 278 2.57 -5.39 36.39
N GLN A 279 1.86 -5.91 37.40
CA GLN A 279 1.84 -7.34 37.76
C GLN A 279 0.49 -8.02 37.51
N ASP A 280 -0.55 -7.25 37.18
CA ASP A 280 -1.85 -7.83 36.83
C ASP A 280 -1.69 -8.60 35.50
N ASN A 281 -2.11 -9.86 35.46
CA ASN A 281 -2.14 -10.64 34.22
C ASN A 281 -3.30 -10.22 33.28
N LYS A 282 -3.78 -8.98 33.38
CA LYS A 282 -4.83 -8.43 32.53
C LYS A 282 -4.22 -7.78 31.28
N ILE A 283 -5.02 -7.69 30.23
CA ILE A 283 -4.64 -7.01 28.98
C ILE A 283 -4.57 -5.50 29.25
N VAL A 284 -3.48 -4.88 28.79
CA VAL A 284 -3.35 -3.42 28.73
C VAL A 284 -3.87 -2.93 27.38
N TYR A 285 -4.91 -2.13 27.39
CA TYR A 285 -5.47 -1.52 26.18
C TYR A 285 -4.72 -0.24 25.84
N VAL A 286 -4.40 -0.04 24.57
CA VAL A 286 -3.50 1.03 24.12
C VAL A 286 -4.26 2.01 23.23
N SER A 287 -4.29 3.28 23.64
CA SER A 287 -4.85 4.39 22.87
C SER A 287 -3.76 5.37 22.45
N GLY A 288 -4.07 6.21 21.46
CA GLY A 288 -3.10 7.18 20.92
C GLY A 288 -2.11 6.56 19.93
N ASN A 289 -1.40 7.42 19.18
CA ASN A 289 -0.35 7.06 18.22
C ASN A 289 -0.71 5.88 17.30
N GLN A 290 -1.96 5.82 16.87
CA GLN A 290 -2.50 4.70 16.11
C GLN A 290 -2.12 4.75 14.64
N TYR A 291 -2.10 5.96 14.10
CA TYR A 291 -1.69 6.30 12.75
C TYR A 291 -1.01 7.66 12.74
N SER A 292 -0.07 7.84 11.82
CA SER A 292 0.34 9.19 11.41
C SER A 292 -0.80 9.90 10.69
N LYS A 293 -0.85 11.22 10.80
CA LYS A 293 -1.83 12.06 10.10
C LYS A 293 -1.18 12.75 8.91
N TYR A 294 -1.78 12.59 7.74
CA TYR A 294 -1.39 13.24 6.49
C TYR A 294 -2.51 14.21 6.10
N GLY A 295 -2.49 15.39 6.71
CA GLY A 295 -3.69 16.22 6.80
C GLY A 295 -4.78 15.51 7.62
N PRO A 296 -6.04 15.47 7.17
CA PRO A 296 -7.14 14.81 7.88
C PRO A 296 -7.16 13.28 7.72
N ILE A 297 -6.23 12.70 6.94
CA ILE A 297 -6.20 11.28 6.62
C ILE A 297 -5.17 10.53 7.48
N SER A 298 -5.60 9.46 8.14
CA SER A 298 -4.77 8.47 8.79
C SER A 298 -4.00 7.65 7.76
N HIS A 299 -2.67 7.71 7.83
CA HIS A 299 -1.79 7.20 6.76
C HIS A 299 -0.92 6.01 7.20
N ILE A 300 0.08 6.25 8.06
CA ILE A 300 1.06 5.23 8.45
C ILE A 300 0.64 4.60 9.77
N GLN A 301 0.37 3.30 9.76
CA GLN A 301 -0.07 2.52 10.92
C GLN A 301 1.03 2.34 11.97
N PHE A 302 0.65 2.38 13.25
CA PHE A 302 1.50 1.99 14.38
C PHE A 302 0.73 1.20 15.45
N LEU A 303 0.06 1.84 16.43
CA LEU A 303 -0.63 1.17 17.55
C LEU A 303 -2.13 0.93 17.32
N SER A 304 -2.54 0.65 16.07
CA SER A 304 -3.97 0.46 15.70
C SER A 304 -4.40 -0.98 15.49
N GLU A 305 -3.46 -1.89 15.22
CA GLU A 305 -3.74 -3.31 15.02
C GLU A 305 -3.17 -4.13 16.19
N SER A 306 -3.85 -5.21 16.56
CA SER A 306 -3.42 -6.14 17.61
C SER A 306 -2.01 -6.65 17.39
N TRP A 307 -1.69 -7.12 16.17
CA TRP A 307 -0.36 -7.65 15.86
C TRP A 307 0.76 -6.61 15.99
N ALA A 308 0.47 -5.34 15.67
CA ALA A 308 1.45 -4.28 15.74
C ALA A 308 1.67 -3.86 17.20
N THR A 309 0.58 -3.60 17.92
CA THR A 309 0.58 -3.20 19.34
C THR A 309 1.25 -4.26 20.21
N SER A 310 0.84 -5.53 20.07
CA SER A 310 1.45 -6.65 20.80
C SER A 310 2.93 -6.81 20.50
N SER A 311 3.35 -6.69 19.24
CA SER A 311 4.77 -6.80 18.87
C SER A 311 5.61 -5.68 19.48
N VAL A 312 5.10 -4.44 19.45
CA VAL A 312 5.77 -3.28 20.04
C VAL A 312 5.93 -3.45 21.55
N PHE A 313 4.86 -3.80 22.27
CA PHE A 313 4.90 -4.00 23.72
C PHE A 313 5.76 -5.20 24.11
N LYS A 314 5.68 -6.31 23.35
CA LYS A 314 6.52 -7.49 23.57
C LYS A 314 8.01 -7.13 23.45
N LEU A 315 8.38 -6.31 22.47
CA LEU A 315 9.74 -5.84 22.29
C LEU A 315 10.16 -4.90 23.44
N ALA A 316 9.37 -3.85 23.70
CA ALA A 316 9.70 -2.81 24.66
C ALA A 316 9.76 -3.31 26.11
N LEU A 317 8.87 -4.24 26.48
CA LEU A 317 8.71 -4.74 27.85
C LEU A 317 9.14 -6.21 28.00
N LYS A 318 9.89 -6.75 27.04
CA LYS A 318 10.44 -8.11 27.05
C LYS A 318 9.37 -9.20 27.28
N GLY A 319 8.19 -9.00 26.71
CA GLY A 319 7.07 -9.95 26.77
C GLY A 319 6.34 -10.05 28.11
N LYS A 320 6.56 -9.11 29.04
CA LYS A 320 5.90 -9.11 30.36
C LYS A 320 4.40 -8.76 30.31
N ILE A 321 3.98 -7.99 29.31
CA ILE A 321 2.61 -7.46 29.21
C ILE A 321 1.98 -7.90 27.90
N SER A 322 0.71 -8.32 27.99
CA SER A 322 -0.17 -8.48 26.84
C SER A 322 -0.88 -7.16 26.54
N ALA A 323 -0.78 -6.68 25.31
CA ALA A 323 -1.32 -5.38 24.91
C ALA A 323 -2.17 -5.47 23.64
N GLU A 324 -3.29 -4.76 23.63
CA GLU A 324 -4.26 -4.69 22.54
C GLU A 324 -4.65 -3.23 22.26
N PRO A 325 -4.96 -2.83 21.02
CA PRO A 325 -5.38 -1.46 20.75
C PRO A 325 -6.82 -1.21 21.23
N ILE A 326 -7.12 0.02 21.64
CA ILE A 326 -8.48 0.52 21.85
C ILE A 326 -8.72 1.80 21.03
N ASN A 327 -9.78 1.82 20.23
CA ASN A 327 -10.15 2.92 19.34
C ASN A 327 -11.63 2.92 18.97
N LYS A 328 -12.03 3.85 18.09
CA LYS A 328 -13.42 4.01 17.63
C LYS A 328 -14.05 2.79 16.96
N ARG A 329 -13.28 1.77 16.53
CA ARG A 329 -13.87 0.52 16.00
C ARG A 329 -14.23 -0.47 17.11
N ASN A 330 -13.82 -0.21 18.35
CA ASN A 330 -14.22 -1.01 19.49
C ASN A 330 -15.61 -0.56 20.00
N VAL A 331 -16.32 -1.48 20.65
CA VAL A 331 -17.54 -1.18 21.41
C VAL A 331 -17.58 -2.08 22.63
N TYR A 332 -18.02 -1.55 23.77
CA TYR A 332 -18.29 -2.36 24.96
C TYR A 332 -19.77 -2.73 25.01
N GLU A 333 -20.06 -4.02 24.95
CA GLU A 333 -21.42 -4.57 24.98
C GLU A 333 -21.46 -5.90 25.74
N ASN A 334 -22.47 -6.07 26.61
CA ASN A 334 -22.74 -7.31 27.34
C ASN A 334 -21.53 -7.92 28.09
N GLY A 335 -20.68 -7.10 28.71
CA GLY A 335 -19.48 -7.58 29.41
C GLY A 335 -18.28 -7.87 28.51
N TYR A 336 -18.34 -7.51 27.22
CA TYR A 336 -17.24 -7.72 26.27
C TYR A 336 -16.82 -6.43 25.59
N LEU A 337 -15.51 -6.24 25.43
CA LEU A 337 -14.96 -5.31 24.46
C LEU A 337 -14.86 -6.01 23.10
N VAL A 338 -15.63 -5.52 22.13
CA VAL A 338 -15.76 -6.10 20.80
C VAL A 338 -15.01 -5.25 19.79
N ASP A 339 -14.12 -5.84 19.01
CA ASP A 339 -13.52 -5.21 17.83
C ASP A 339 -14.41 -5.46 16.61
N ARG A 340 -15.12 -4.43 16.12
CA ARG A 340 -16.07 -4.56 15.01
C ARG A 340 -15.43 -4.96 13.67
N LYS A 341 -14.12 -4.73 13.50
CA LYS A 341 -13.41 -5.03 12.24
C LYS A 341 -13.09 -6.53 12.12
N TYR A 342 -12.69 -7.15 13.23
CA TYR A 342 -12.31 -8.57 13.27
C TYR A 342 -13.36 -9.46 13.92
N ASN A 343 -14.40 -8.87 14.52
CA ASN A 343 -15.39 -9.53 15.34
C ASN A 343 -14.76 -10.34 16.49
N SER A 344 -13.61 -9.89 17.01
CA SER A 344 -12.99 -10.47 18.20
C SER A 344 -13.63 -9.87 19.45
N LYS A 345 -13.73 -10.69 20.50
CA LYS A 345 -14.35 -10.32 21.77
C LYS A 345 -13.39 -10.60 22.92
N TYR A 346 -13.26 -9.64 23.81
CA TYR A 346 -12.46 -9.74 25.03
C TYR A 346 -13.37 -9.53 26.22
N GLU A 347 -13.39 -10.49 27.14
CA GLU A 347 -14.18 -10.37 28.36
C GLU A 347 -13.64 -9.26 29.24
N VAL A 348 -14.55 -8.40 29.71
CA VAL A 348 -14.27 -7.29 30.60
C VAL A 348 -15.24 -7.36 31.77
N ALA A 349 -14.71 -7.69 32.95
CA ALA A 349 -15.47 -7.73 34.20
C ALA A 349 -15.85 -6.31 34.65
N ASP A 350 -15.03 -5.69 35.53
CA ASP A 350 -15.40 -4.42 36.16
C ASP A 350 -14.66 -3.21 35.58
N TYR A 351 -13.48 -3.42 35.01
CA TYR A 351 -12.62 -2.36 34.49
C TYR A 351 -11.62 -2.89 33.46
N ILE A 352 -11.09 -1.96 32.68
CA ILE A 352 -9.91 -2.17 31.82
C ILE A 352 -8.76 -1.27 32.26
N ILE A 353 -7.54 -1.67 31.91
CA ILE A 353 -6.36 -0.83 32.07
C ILE A 353 -6.02 -0.22 30.72
N ILE A 354 -5.83 1.10 30.68
CA ILE A 354 -5.52 1.85 29.47
C ILE A 354 -4.14 2.49 29.61
N TYR A 355 -3.30 2.24 28.61
CA TYR A 355 -2.10 3.03 28.35
C TYR A 355 -2.38 4.03 27.23
N ASP A 356 -2.44 5.31 27.60
CA ASP A 356 -2.47 6.42 26.66
C ASP A 356 -1.05 6.75 26.21
N SER A 357 -0.75 6.35 24.98
CA SER A 357 0.58 6.53 24.38
C SER A 357 0.90 7.97 24.01
N GLU A 358 -0.10 8.86 23.87
CA GLU A 358 0.16 10.29 23.61
C GLU A 358 0.70 10.95 24.88
N ASN A 359 0.09 10.64 26.02
CA ASN A 359 0.43 11.28 27.30
C ASN A 359 1.40 10.45 28.15
N ASN A 360 1.79 9.26 27.69
CA ASN A 360 2.59 8.27 28.42
C ASN A 360 2.00 7.93 29.81
N LYS A 361 0.68 7.71 29.87
CA LYS A 361 -0.05 7.47 31.13
C LYS A 361 -0.73 6.12 31.14
N LEU A 362 -0.61 5.42 32.27
CA LEU A 362 -1.37 4.20 32.56
C LEU A 362 -2.47 4.53 33.58
N PHE A 363 -3.71 4.16 33.29
CA PHE A 363 -4.83 4.39 34.20
C PHE A 363 -5.88 3.28 34.10
N ARG A 364 -6.69 3.16 35.14
CA ARG A 364 -7.85 2.26 35.18
C ARG A 364 -9.08 3.00 34.64
N LEU A 365 -9.85 2.32 33.81
CA LEU A 365 -11.15 2.79 33.33
C LEU A 365 -12.23 1.77 33.70
N ASP A 366 -13.20 2.20 34.50
CA ASP A 366 -14.32 1.35 34.90
C ASP A 366 -15.25 1.06 33.71
N ALA A 367 -15.89 -0.12 33.74
CA ALA A 367 -16.67 -0.66 32.64
C ALA A 367 -17.77 0.29 32.13
N GLU A 368 -18.42 1.00 33.05
CA GLU A 368 -19.47 2.00 32.74
C GLU A 368 -18.97 3.16 31.87
N ASN A 369 -17.68 3.48 31.92
CA ASN A 369 -17.08 4.61 31.23
C ASN A 369 -16.40 4.22 29.90
N ILE A 370 -16.36 2.92 29.56
CA ILE A 370 -15.64 2.43 28.37
C ILE A 370 -16.19 3.02 27.08
N ASN A 371 -17.51 3.00 26.88
CA ASN A 371 -18.10 3.54 25.64
C ASN A 371 -17.91 5.06 25.55
N SER A 372 -18.10 5.79 26.66
CA SER A 372 -17.82 7.24 26.69
C SER A 372 -16.36 7.54 26.35
N TYR A 373 -15.42 6.71 26.80
CA TYR A 373 -14.01 6.85 26.46
C TYR A 373 -13.78 6.61 24.97
N ILE A 374 -14.29 5.50 24.42
CA ILE A 374 -14.19 5.17 22.98
C ILE A 374 -14.76 6.29 22.11
N ASP A 375 -15.92 6.83 22.47
CA ASP A 375 -16.58 7.92 21.73
C ASP A 375 -15.76 9.21 21.72
N SER A 376 -14.99 9.44 22.79
CA SER A 376 -14.09 10.59 22.93
C SER A 376 -12.81 10.49 22.10
N LEU A 377 -12.42 9.29 21.65
CA LEU A 377 -11.21 9.10 20.83
C LEU A 377 -11.35 9.78 19.47
N LEU A 378 -10.22 10.07 18.81
CA LEU A 378 -10.28 10.67 17.48
C LEU A 378 -10.71 9.63 16.42
N PRO A 379 -11.50 10.04 15.40
CA PRO A 379 -11.83 9.15 14.29
C PRO A 379 -10.60 8.85 13.44
N GLU A 380 -10.54 7.62 12.92
CA GLU A 380 -9.48 7.16 12.04
C GLU A 380 -9.95 7.16 10.57
N ASN A 381 -9.88 8.34 9.95
CA ASN A 381 -10.25 8.55 8.55
C ASN A 381 -9.13 8.05 7.63
N ARG A 382 -9.29 6.88 7.04
CA ARG A 382 -8.33 6.25 6.11
C ARG A 382 -8.58 6.56 4.64
N HIS A 383 -9.69 7.23 4.33
CA HIS A 383 -10.08 7.61 2.98
C HIS A 383 -10.89 8.92 2.98
N TRP A 384 -10.76 9.73 1.93
CA TRP A 384 -11.44 11.03 1.83
C TRP A 384 -12.97 10.92 1.88
N ILE A 385 -13.52 9.78 1.47
CA ILE A 385 -14.97 9.53 1.52
C ILE A 385 -15.53 9.53 2.96
N GLN A 386 -14.69 9.24 3.96
CA GLN A 386 -15.07 9.31 5.38
C GLN A 386 -15.19 10.75 5.89
N LEU A 387 -14.68 11.73 5.13
CA LEU A 387 -14.85 13.16 5.43
C LEU A 387 -16.18 13.71 4.91
N LEU A 388 -16.93 12.92 4.14
CA LEU A 388 -18.26 13.30 3.67
C LEU A 388 -19.33 13.06 4.76
N PRO A 389 -20.45 13.81 4.72
CA PRO A 389 -21.61 13.54 5.57
C PRO A 389 -22.07 12.07 5.49
N GLU A 390 -22.59 11.52 6.59
CA GLU A 390 -23.01 10.10 6.68
C GLU A 390 -24.12 9.72 5.68
N ASP A 391 -25.02 10.66 5.38
CA ASP A 391 -26.12 10.48 4.45
C ASP A 391 -25.71 10.57 2.97
N ASN A 392 -24.43 10.89 2.70
CA ASN A 392 -23.90 11.07 1.35
C ASN A 392 -24.03 9.79 0.51
N TYR A 393 -24.53 9.94 -0.72
CA TYR A 393 -24.80 8.82 -1.62
C TYR A 393 -23.53 8.02 -1.98
N LEU A 394 -22.35 8.65 -2.03
CA LEU A 394 -21.08 7.95 -2.31
C LEU A 394 -20.72 6.97 -1.20
N ARG A 395 -20.96 7.33 0.09
CA ARG A 395 -20.75 6.41 1.22
C ARG A 395 -21.67 5.19 1.09
N LYS A 396 -22.94 5.39 0.74
CA LYS A 396 -23.91 4.31 0.50
C LYS A 396 -23.47 3.37 -0.64
N ILE A 397 -22.96 3.92 -1.74
CA ILE A 397 -22.41 3.12 -2.85
C ILE A 397 -21.19 2.30 -2.39
N VAL A 398 -20.27 2.90 -1.64
CA VAL A 398 -19.09 2.19 -1.12
C VAL A 398 -19.50 1.10 -0.14
N LEU A 399 -20.45 1.33 0.76
CA LEU A 399 -20.98 0.32 1.66
C LEU A 399 -21.69 -0.81 0.89
N PHE A 400 -22.44 -0.48 -0.16
CA PHE A 400 -23.02 -1.51 -1.04
C PHE A 400 -21.94 -2.36 -1.70
N LEU A 401 -20.84 -1.76 -2.17
CA LEU A 401 -19.72 -2.47 -2.80
C LEU A 401 -18.84 -3.22 -1.79
N MET A 402 -18.70 -2.70 -0.58
CA MET A 402 -17.84 -3.21 0.49
C MET A 402 -18.54 -3.13 1.86
N PRO A 403 -19.50 -4.03 2.16
CA PRO A 403 -20.27 -3.98 3.41
C PRO A 403 -19.40 -4.03 4.67
N ARG A 404 -18.24 -4.70 4.59
CA ARG A 404 -17.26 -4.79 5.69
C ARG A 404 -16.68 -3.45 6.16
N LEU A 405 -16.95 -2.35 5.47
CA LEU A 405 -16.49 -1.01 5.85
C LEU A 405 -17.48 -0.26 6.74
N GLU A 406 -18.63 -0.84 7.07
CA GLU A 406 -19.65 -0.25 7.96
C GLU A 406 -19.10 0.17 9.33
N TYR A 407 -18.05 -0.49 9.83
CA TYR A 407 -17.43 -0.09 11.09
C TYR A 407 -16.64 1.24 11.01
N VAL A 408 -16.40 1.76 9.80
CA VAL A 408 -15.60 2.98 9.52
C VAL A 408 -16.30 4.01 8.63
N LEU A 409 -17.48 3.68 8.10
CA LEU A 409 -18.31 4.47 7.17
C LEU A 409 -19.76 4.39 7.61
#